data_AF-A0A7C4RY25-F1
#
_entry.id   AF-A0A7C4RY25-F1
#
_cell.length_a   1.000
_cell.length_b   1.000
_cell.length_c   1.000
_cell.angle_alpha   90.00
_cell.angle_beta   90.00
_cell.angle_gamma   90.00
#
_symmetry.space_group_name_H-M   'P 1'
#
loop_
_entity.id
_entity.type
_entity.pdbx_description
1 polymer ?
#
loop_
_entity_poly.entity_id
_entity_poly.type
_entity_poly.pdbx_seq_one_letter_code
_entity_poly.pdbx_strand_id
1 'polypeptide(L)'
;MKTKYFSGILKIASIIILYLFSSCNISEALGVNTMNINDPKWKLIWSDEFDGKELDKNKWRFDIGNNNGWGNNELQYYTDGKNVKIENGMLVIEARREDVKDGSRTYNYTSSRIKTEGLFSVQYGKVEARIKFPYGKGLWPAFWMLGTNIRYVGWPMCGEIDIVEFLGHDKWTVYGTIHGPGYNGGKAISKSFKADATKDKSFVDEFYVYGIMWNEDEVVWYVNDKIYHRVSRESLEKQEKLWVFDQPFFIILNLAVGGNWPGYPTFETPFPARMYVDYVRVYKLENE
;
A
#
# COMPACT_ATOMS: atom_id res chain seq x y z
N MET A 1 51.52 -67.57 -34.85
CA MET A 1 50.37 -67.44 -35.77
C MET A 1 49.15 -68.05 -35.08
N LYS A 2 48.05 -67.28 -34.90
CA LYS A 2 46.66 -67.68 -34.58
C LYS A 2 46.36 -68.26 -33.17
N THR A 3 45.82 -67.47 -32.23
CA THR A 3 44.41 -67.11 -31.91
C THR A 3 43.59 -68.12 -31.08
N LYS A 4 43.11 -67.71 -29.87
CA LYS A 4 41.69 -67.72 -29.37
C LYS A 4 41.65 -67.41 -27.85
N TYR A 5 41.12 -66.26 -27.42
CA TYR A 5 39.74 -65.93 -26.94
C TYR A 5 39.37 -66.45 -25.54
N PHE A 6 39.04 -65.54 -24.61
CA PHE A 6 37.94 -65.56 -23.60
C PHE A 6 38.02 -64.23 -22.81
N SER A 7 37.37 -63.14 -23.23
CA SER A 7 35.99 -62.68 -22.93
C SER A 7 35.66 -62.52 -21.44
N GLY A 8 35.62 -61.27 -20.97
CA GLY A 8 35.09 -60.88 -19.67
C GLY A 8 34.81 -59.37 -19.64
N ILE A 9 33.75 -58.93 -20.31
CA ILE A 9 33.26 -57.55 -20.22
C ILE A 9 32.25 -57.51 -19.06
N LEU A 10 32.64 -56.86 -17.96
CA LEU A 10 31.73 -56.43 -16.90
C LEU A 10 30.78 -55.37 -17.48
N LYS A 11 29.50 -55.69 -17.65
CA LYS A 11 28.45 -54.68 -17.87
C LYS A 11 28.05 -54.10 -16.51
N ILE A 12 28.49 -52.88 -16.21
CA ILE A 12 27.93 -52.08 -15.13
C ILE A 12 26.59 -51.53 -15.64
N ALA A 13 25.50 -52.06 -15.12
CA ALA A 13 24.18 -51.48 -15.34
C ALA A 13 24.03 -50.24 -14.45
N SER A 14 24.12 -49.05 -15.03
CA SER A 14 23.74 -47.82 -14.36
C SER A 14 22.22 -47.79 -14.22
N ILE A 15 21.73 -48.05 -13.01
CA ILE A 15 20.33 -47.79 -12.64
C ILE A 15 20.21 -46.28 -12.47
N ILE A 16 19.67 -45.60 -13.48
CA ILE A 16 19.23 -44.21 -13.35
C ILE A 16 17.88 -44.25 -12.64
N ILE A 17 17.89 -43.99 -11.33
CA ILE A 17 16.67 -43.69 -10.57
C ILE A 17 16.25 -42.28 -10.97
N LEU A 18 15.30 -42.17 -11.90
CA LEU A 18 14.56 -40.93 -12.11
C LEU A 18 13.74 -40.64 -10.86
N TYR A 19 14.22 -39.76 -10.00
CA TYR A 19 13.37 -39.10 -9.02
C TYR A 19 12.45 -38.16 -9.80
N LEU A 20 11.23 -38.61 -10.07
CA LEU A 20 10.10 -37.73 -10.36
C LEU A 20 9.87 -36.89 -9.09
N PHE A 21 10.51 -35.72 -9.02
CA PHE A 21 10.08 -34.68 -8.11
C PHE A 21 8.70 -34.21 -8.58
N SER A 22 7.66 -34.87 -8.07
CA SER A 22 6.35 -34.24 -7.97
C SER A 22 6.58 -32.97 -7.16
N SER A 23 6.32 -31.82 -7.79
CA SER A 23 6.35 -30.50 -7.15
C SER A 23 5.22 -30.43 -6.13
N CYS A 24 5.34 -31.18 -5.04
CA CYS A 24 4.54 -30.99 -3.86
C CYS A 24 5.01 -29.66 -3.27
N ASN A 25 4.13 -28.65 -3.33
CA ASN A 25 4.38 -27.34 -2.76
C ASN A 25 4.69 -27.54 -1.27
N ILE A 26 5.95 -27.32 -0.87
CA ILE A 26 6.40 -27.47 0.52
C ILE A 26 5.56 -26.60 1.48
N SER A 27 4.94 -25.53 0.98
CA SER A 27 3.96 -24.70 1.69
C SER A 27 2.69 -25.45 2.11
N GLU A 28 2.12 -26.30 1.25
CA GLU A 28 0.95 -27.13 1.58
C GLU A 28 1.30 -28.21 2.60
N ALA A 29 2.49 -28.82 2.48
CA ALA A 29 2.96 -29.88 3.39
C ALA A 29 3.27 -29.37 4.81
N LEU A 30 3.48 -28.06 4.99
CA LEU A 30 3.74 -27.43 6.28
C LEU A 30 2.48 -26.79 6.90
N GLY A 31 1.32 -26.85 6.24
CA GLY A 31 0.09 -26.21 6.73
C GLY A 31 0.19 -24.68 6.85
N VAL A 32 1.19 -24.07 6.22
CA VAL A 32 1.33 -22.61 6.18
C VAL A 32 0.47 -22.11 5.03
N ASN A 33 -0.73 -21.64 5.34
CA ASN A 33 -1.57 -20.92 4.39
C ASN A 33 -0.89 -19.60 4.00
N THR A 34 0.00 -19.65 3.01
CA THR A 34 0.62 -18.45 2.46
C THR A 34 -0.40 -17.74 1.60
N MET A 35 -0.82 -16.52 1.98
CA MET A 35 -1.67 -15.70 1.12
C MET A 35 -1.04 -15.51 -0.26
N ASN A 36 -1.79 -15.80 -1.32
CA ASN A 36 -1.38 -15.66 -2.71
C ASN A 36 -2.06 -14.44 -3.35
N ILE A 37 -1.26 -13.47 -3.82
CA ILE A 37 -1.75 -12.23 -4.44
C ILE A 37 -2.64 -12.52 -5.66
N ASN A 38 -2.27 -13.55 -6.42
CA ASN A 38 -2.87 -13.95 -7.68
C ASN A 38 -3.82 -15.15 -7.54
N ASP A 39 -4.34 -15.39 -6.34
CA ASP A 39 -5.35 -16.43 -6.13
C ASP A 39 -6.62 -16.12 -6.97
N PRO A 40 -7.04 -17.01 -7.89
CA PRO A 40 -8.23 -16.80 -8.71
C PRO A 40 -9.54 -16.76 -7.89
N LYS A 41 -9.50 -17.17 -6.62
CA LYS A 41 -10.64 -17.08 -5.68
C LYS A 41 -10.85 -15.66 -5.15
N TRP A 42 -9.96 -14.70 -5.40
CA TRP A 42 -10.23 -13.29 -5.10
C TRP A 42 -11.40 -12.77 -5.93
N LYS A 43 -12.50 -12.41 -5.28
CA LYS A 43 -13.69 -11.78 -5.89
C LYS A 43 -13.74 -10.31 -5.56
N LEU A 44 -13.91 -9.48 -6.57
CA LEU A 44 -14.08 -8.05 -6.41
C LEU A 44 -15.40 -7.78 -5.69
N ILE A 45 -15.36 -7.04 -4.57
CA ILE A 45 -16.54 -6.68 -3.78
C ILE A 45 -16.84 -5.19 -3.81
N TRP A 46 -15.83 -4.36 -4.11
CA TRP A 46 -15.97 -2.92 -4.23
C TRP A 46 -14.82 -2.38 -5.08
N SER A 47 -15.11 -1.37 -5.90
CA SER A 47 -14.07 -0.62 -6.59
C SER A 47 -14.49 0.81 -6.89
N ASP A 48 -13.48 1.63 -7.17
CA ASP A 48 -13.63 2.84 -7.94
C ASP A 48 -12.61 2.86 -9.08
N GLU A 49 -13.12 2.81 -10.32
CA GLU A 49 -12.33 2.84 -11.56
C GLU A 49 -12.18 4.27 -12.09
N PHE A 50 -12.81 5.26 -11.43
CA PHE A 50 -12.71 6.68 -11.80
C PHE A 50 -13.10 6.99 -13.25
N ASP A 51 -14.03 6.23 -13.85
CA ASP A 51 -14.55 6.45 -15.21
C ASP A 51 -15.57 7.59 -15.32
N GLY A 52 -15.99 8.15 -14.18
CA GLY A 52 -16.95 9.26 -14.10
C GLY A 52 -16.38 10.59 -14.60
N LYS A 53 -17.21 11.65 -14.60
CA LYS A 53 -16.74 13.02 -14.86
C LYS A 53 -16.24 13.74 -13.61
N GLU A 54 -16.68 13.27 -12.45
CA GLU A 54 -16.40 13.86 -11.13
C GLU A 54 -16.20 12.72 -10.12
N LEU A 55 -15.61 13.04 -8.98
CA LEU A 55 -15.46 12.07 -7.88
C LEU A 55 -16.84 11.63 -7.37
N ASP A 56 -17.06 10.31 -7.27
CA ASP A 56 -18.31 9.76 -6.76
C ASP A 56 -18.47 10.03 -5.26
N LYS A 57 -19.34 10.98 -4.91
CA LYS A 57 -19.65 11.36 -3.52
C LYS A 57 -20.45 10.30 -2.76
N ASN A 58 -20.90 9.23 -3.42
CA ASN A 58 -21.45 8.06 -2.72
C ASN A 58 -20.34 7.09 -2.27
N LYS A 59 -19.13 7.23 -2.80
CA LYS A 59 -17.95 6.46 -2.41
C LYS A 59 -16.99 7.25 -1.54
N TRP A 60 -16.86 8.56 -1.78
CA TRP A 60 -15.84 9.40 -1.15
C TRP A 60 -16.41 10.61 -0.41
N ARG A 61 -15.74 10.97 0.69
CA ARG A 61 -15.89 12.22 1.44
C ARG A 61 -14.56 12.96 1.46
N PHE A 62 -14.62 14.28 1.56
CA PHE A 62 -13.44 15.13 1.73
C PHE A 62 -13.19 15.41 3.21
N ASP A 63 -11.95 15.27 3.66
CA ASP A 63 -11.46 15.97 4.83
C ASP A 63 -11.11 17.41 4.42
N ILE A 64 -11.46 18.39 5.26
CA ILE A 64 -11.28 19.82 4.96
C ILE A 64 -10.34 20.46 5.98
N GLY A 65 -9.46 21.31 5.49
CA GLY A 65 -8.57 22.14 6.29
C GLY A 65 -7.21 21.52 6.59
N ASN A 66 -6.50 22.16 7.51
CA ASN A 66 -5.17 21.75 7.96
C ASN A 66 -5.19 21.03 9.31
N ASN A 67 -6.24 21.23 10.11
CA ASN A 67 -6.46 20.54 11.39
C ASN A 67 -5.22 20.53 12.32
N ASN A 68 -4.55 21.68 12.43
CA ASN A 68 -3.26 21.85 13.14
C ASN A 68 -2.14 20.92 12.63
N GLY A 69 -1.99 20.83 11.31
CA GLY A 69 -0.97 20.04 10.64
C GLY A 69 -1.22 18.53 10.68
N TRP A 70 -2.48 18.11 10.86
CA TRP A 70 -2.93 16.70 10.86
C TRP A 70 -2.12 15.76 11.79
N GLY A 71 -1.53 16.30 12.86
CA GLY A 71 -0.67 15.55 13.78
C GLY A 71 0.79 15.41 13.34
N ASN A 72 1.13 15.83 12.12
CA ASN A 72 2.44 15.64 11.49
C ASN A 72 3.14 16.94 11.10
N ASN A 73 2.62 18.10 11.52
CA ASN A 73 3.10 19.43 11.12
C ASN A 73 3.02 19.66 9.60
N GLU A 74 1.99 19.11 8.97
CA GLU A 74 1.67 19.29 7.55
C GLU A 74 1.29 20.75 7.24
N LEU A 75 1.64 21.25 6.04
CA LEU A 75 1.46 22.65 5.65
C LEU A 75 0.21 22.90 4.80
N GLN A 76 -0.31 21.87 4.12
CA GLN A 76 -1.44 22.03 3.20
C GLN A 76 -2.76 22.26 3.92
N TYR A 77 -3.64 22.98 3.24
CA TYR A 77 -5.07 23.01 3.52
C TYR A 77 -5.79 22.06 2.56
N TYR A 78 -6.46 21.03 3.09
CA TYR A 78 -7.29 20.16 2.25
C TYR A 78 -8.59 20.84 1.87
N THR A 79 -8.97 20.76 0.58
CA THR A 79 -10.15 21.46 0.05
C THR A 79 -11.33 20.52 -0.19
N ASP A 80 -12.50 21.12 -0.38
CA ASP A 80 -13.78 20.47 -0.67
C ASP A 80 -13.92 20.05 -2.15
N GLY A 81 -12.84 19.51 -2.75
CA GLY A 81 -12.83 18.99 -4.11
C GLY A 81 -12.17 19.89 -5.15
N LYS A 82 -11.74 21.11 -4.81
CA LYS A 82 -11.00 21.99 -5.74
C LYS A 82 -9.63 21.45 -6.16
N ASN A 83 -9.11 20.48 -5.40
CA ASN A 83 -7.84 19.81 -5.64
C ASN A 83 -8.01 18.37 -6.14
N VAL A 84 -9.22 18.01 -6.56
CA VAL A 84 -9.53 16.71 -7.18
C VAL A 84 -10.14 16.94 -8.55
N LYS A 85 -9.72 16.14 -9.51
CA LYS A 85 -10.41 15.99 -10.79
C LYS A 85 -10.35 14.55 -11.26
N ILE A 86 -11.30 14.17 -12.09
CA ILE A 86 -11.21 12.94 -12.88
C ILE A 86 -10.73 13.33 -14.27
N GLU A 87 -9.64 12.71 -14.72
CA GLU A 87 -9.04 12.98 -16.02
C GLU A 87 -8.53 11.68 -16.64
N ASN A 88 -8.99 11.39 -17.87
CA ASN A 88 -8.59 10.19 -18.63
C ASN A 88 -8.82 8.88 -17.87
N GLY A 89 -9.96 8.74 -17.18
CA GLY A 89 -10.30 7.54 -16.40
C GLY A 89 -9.51 7.40 -15.10
N MET A 90 -8.88 8.48 -14.61
CA MET A 90 -8.08 8.45 -13.39
C MET A 90 -8.49 9.55 -12.44
N LEU A 91 -8.44 9.26 -11.14
CA LEU A 91 -8.42 10.28 -10.11
C LEU A 91 -7.08 11.01 -10.12
N VAL A 92 -7.14 12.34 -10.14
CA VAL A 92 -5.98 13.21 -9.94
C VAL A 92 -6.17 14.01 -8.66
N ILE A 93 -5.30 13.77 -7.67
CA ILE A 93 -5.15 14.63 -6.50
C ILE A 93 -4.01 15.61 -6.79
N GLU A 94 -4.32 16.90 -6.79
CA GLU A 94 -3.38 17.96 -7.14
C GLU A 94 -3.04 18.83 -5.93
N ALA A 95 -1.78 18.82 -5.50
CA ALA A 95 -1.27 19.81 -4.57
C ALA A 95 -0.83 21.07 -5.33
N ARG A 96 -1.25 22.25 -4.87
CA ARG A 96 -0.90 23.55 -5.45
C ARG A 96 -0.21 24.43 -4.42
N ARG A 97 0.69 25.30 -4.89
CA ARG A 97 1.23 26.42 -4.12
C ARG A 97 0.32 27.63 -4.36
N GLU A 98 -0.62 27.83 -3.46
CA GLU A 98 -1.59 28.93 -3.51
C GLU A 98 -2.03 29.30 -2.10
N ASP A 99 -2.34 30.58 -1.90
CA ASP A 99 -2.78 31.08 -0.61
C ASP A 99 -4.26 30.78 -0.37
N VAL A 100 -4.57 30.17 0.77
CA VAL A 100 -5.93 30.05 1.28
C VAL A 100 -6.01 30.55 2.71
N LYS A 101 -7.06 31.32 3.00
CA LYS A 101 -7.33 31.83 4.35
C LYS A 101 -8.39 30.97 5.04
N ASP A 102 -8.14 30.67 6.30
CA ASP A 102 -9.12 30.06 7.21
C ASP A 102 -9.08 30.81 8.53
N GLY A 103 -10.11 31.62 8.77
CA GLY A 103 -10.11 32.63 9.82
C GLY A 103 -8.94 33.61 9.67
N SER A 104 -8.11 33.73 10.72
CA SER A 104 -6.93 34.60 10.75
C SER A 104 -5.65 33.94 10.22
N ARG A 105 -5.69 32.63 9.92
CA ARG A 105 -4.52 31.89 9.42
C ARG A 105 -4.50 31.87 7.90
N THR A 106 -3.30 31.93 7.34
CA THR A 106 -3.06 31.76 5.90
C THR A 106 -2.20 30.50 5.70
N TYR A 107 -2.61 29.66 4.76
CA TYR A 107 -1.89 28.47 4.33
C TYR A 107 -1.43 28.70 2.89
N ASN A 108 -0.20 28.31 2.56
CA ASN A 108 0.41 28.58 1.25
C ASN A 108 0.34 27.38 0.28
N TYR A 109 -0.35 26.32 0.70
CA TYR A 109 -0.52 25.12 -0.10
C TYR A 109 -1.95 24.59 0.06
N THR A 110 -2.52 24.10 -1.04
CA THR A 110 -3.78 23.36 -1.05
C THR A 110 -3.57 21.97 -1.60
N SER A 111 -4.38 21.02 -1.18
CA SER A 111 -4.39 19.65 -1.71
C SER A 111 -5.74 18.98 -1.43
N SER A 112 -5.82 17.66 -1.58
CA SER A 112 -7.00 16.87 -1.17
C SER A 112 -6.62 15.67 -0.30
N ARG A 113 -7.54 15.35 0.60
CA ARG A 113 -7.60 14.11 1.39
C ARG A 113 -9.03 13.59 1.30
N ILE A 114 -9.19 12.45 0.65
CA ILE A 114 -10.48 11.80 0.47
C ILE A 114 -10.53 10.50 1.24
N LYS A 115 -11.71 10.14 1.74
CA LYS A 115 -11.92 8.94 2.53
C LYS A 115 -13.27 8.29 2.27
N THR A 116 -13.36 7.00 2.57
CA THR A 116 -14.59 6.20 2.47
C THR A 116 -15.34 6.10 3.80
N GLU A 117 -14.91 6.81 4.85
CA GLU A 117 -15.54 6.78 6.18
C GLU A 117 -17.06 7.00 6.11
N GLY A 118 -17.83 6.05 6.65
CA GLY A 118 -19.29 6.07 6.64
C GLY A 118 -19.95 5.72 5.29
N LEU A 119 -19.17 5.39 4.27
CA LEU A 119 -19.63 5.01 2.94
C LEU A 119 -19.23 3.58 2.59
N PHE A 120 -17.96 3.24 2.83
CA PHE A 120 -17.42 1.91 2.64
C PHE A 120 -16.34 1.62 3.69
N SER A 121 -16.35 0.40 4.21
CA SER A 121 -15.27 -0.15 5.01
C SER A 121 -15.15 -1.64 4.74
N VAL A 122 -13.98 -2.19 4.99
CA VAL A 122 -13.70 -3.61 4.84
C VAL A 122 -12.94 -4.11 6.05
N GLN A 123 -13.27 -5.31 6.50
CA GLN A 123 -12.46 -6.07 7.45
C GLN A 123 -11.93 -7.29 6.71
N TYR A 124 -10.61 -7.43 6.58
CA TYR A 124 -9.93 -8.50 5.81
C TYR A 124 -10.22 -8.48 4.30
N GLY A 125 -9.30 -9.03 3.52
CA GLY A 125 -9.38 -9.15 2.08
C GLY A 125 -8.09 -8.69 1.41
N LYS A 126 -8.19 -8.44 0.10
CA LYS A 126 -7.13 -7.79 -0.68
C LYS A 126 -7.58 -6.36 -0.99
N VAL A 127 -6.75 -5.38 -0.68
CA VAL A 127 -7.02 -3.95 -0.93
C VAL A 127 -5.86 -3.41 -1.75
N GLU A 128 -6.13 -2.87 -2.93
CA GLU A 128 -5.09 -2.36 -3.81
C GLU A 128 -5.51 -1.12 -4.59
N ALA A 129 -4.52 -0.34 -4.99
CA ALA A 129 -4.71 0.79 -5.89
C ALA A 129 -3.54 0.87 -6.87
N ARG A 130 -3.83 1.29 -8.10
CA ARG A 130 -2.80 1.53 -9.12
C ARG A 130 -2.49 3.02 -9.18
N ILE A 131 -1.29 3.40 -8.74
CA ILE A 131 -0.93 4.80 -8.44
C ILE A 131 0.39 5.18 -9.14
N LYS A 132 0.48 6.44 -9.57
CA LYS A 132 1.74 7.11 -9.92
C LYS A 132 1.91 8.37 -9.07
N PHE A 133 3.08 8.52 -8.43
CA PHE A 133 3.34 9.58 -7.46
C PHE A 133 3.99 10.83 -8.08
N PRO A 134 3.84 12.02 -7.48
CA PRO A 134 4.59 13.21 -7.86
C PRO A 134 6.01 13.22 -7.28
N TYR A 135 6.97 13.78 -8.02
CA TYR A 135 8.33 14.05 -7.51
C TYR A 135 8.41 15.42 -6.83
N GLY A 136 9.17 15.53 -5.73
CA GLY A 136 9.47 16.79 -5.07
C GLY A 136 9.68 16.66 -3.56
N LYS A 137 10.71 17.34 -3.02
CA LYS A 137 10.94 17.40 -1.57
C LYS A 137 9.70 17.95 -0.85
N GLY A 138 9.35 17.35 0.29
CA GLY A 138 8.19 17.76 1.07
C GLY A 138 6.85 17.26 0.54
N LEU A 139 6.77 16.63 -0.64
CA LEU A 139 5.55 15.97 -1.07
C LEU A 139 5.42 14.60 -0.39
N TRP A 140 4.22 14.29 0.10
CA TRP A 140 3.93 13.07 0.84
C TRP A 140 2.55 12.50 0.47
N PRO A 141 2.44 11.82 -0.68
CA PRO A 141 1.25 11.05 -1.03
C PRO A 141 1.16 9.76 -0.22
N ALA A 142 -0.08 9.36 0.10
CA ALA A 142 -0.36 8.12 0.80
C ALA A 142 -1.67 7.48 0.33
N PHE A 143 -1.69 6.15 0.39
CA PHE A 143 -2.86 5.29 0.28
C PHE A 143 -2.88 4.37 1.50
N TRP A 144 -3.90 4.51 2.33
CA TRP A 144 -3.86 4.00 3.69
C TRP A 144 -5.28 3.80 4.23
N MET A 145 -5.37 3.23 5.43
CA MET A 145 -6.63 2.84 6.04
C MET A 145 -6.63 3.13 7.55
N LEU A 146 -7.78 3.51 8.09
CA LEU A 146 -8.00 3.70 9.53
C LEU A 146 -9.19 2.88 10.03
N GLY A 147 -9.11 2.38 11.27
CA GLY A 147 -10.22 1.65 11.88
C GLY A 147 -11.47 2.53 12.04
N THR A 148 -12.64 1.97 11.75
CA THR A 148 -13.92 2.71 11.80
C THR A 148 -14.31 3.15 13.22
N ASN A 149 -13.66 2.59 14.24
CA ASN A 149 -13.87 2.93 15.65
C ASN A 149 -13.07 4.16 16.12
N ILE A 150 -12.33 4.85 15.24
CA ILE A 150 -11.48 6.02 15.59
C ILE A 150 -12.20 7.08 16.43
N ARG A 151 -13.49 7.33 16.20
CA ARG A 151 -14.26 8.31 16.99
C ARG A 151 -14.53 7.88 18.43
N TYR A 152 -14.45 6.59 18.72
CA TYR A 152 -14.72 6.03 20.04
C TYR A 152 -13.43 5.76 20.83
N VAL A 153 -12.40 5.24 20.16
CA VAL A 153 -11.14 4.83 20.83
C VAL A 153 -9.97 5.76 20.57
N GLY A 154 -10.08 6.64 19.58
CA GLY A 154 -8.99 7.51 19.14
C GLY A 154 -7.85 6.78 18.42
N TRP A 155 -6.93 7.55 17.88
CA TRP A 155 -5.66 7.05 17.38
C TRP A 155 -4.63 6.99 18.53
N PRO A 156 -3.76 5.97 18.63
CA PRO A 156 -3.53 4.85 17.69
C PRO A 156 -4.37 3.60 18.00
N MET A 157 -5.32 3.66 18.94
CA MET A 157 -6.13 2.49 19.35
C MET A 157 -7.03 1.96 18.23
N CYS A 158 -7.42 2.80 17.27
CA CYS A 158 -8.23 2.39 16.13
C CYS A 158 -7.46 1.54 15.11
N GLY A 159 -6.12 1.51 15.19
CA GLY A 159 -5.27 0.93 14.17
C GLY A 159 -5.20 1.77 12.90
N GLU A 160 -4.06 1.66 12.21
CA GLU A 160 -3.76 2.28 10.92
C GLU A 160 -2.96 1.29 10.07
N ILE A 161 -3.35 1.14 8.80
CA ILE A 161 -2.62 0.34 7.82
C ILE A 161 -2.26 1.24 6.65
N ASP A 162 -0.98 1.59 6.55
CA ASP A 162 -0.45 2.35 5.42
C ASP A 162 -0.07 1.38 4.31
N ILE A 163 -0.94 1.26 3.31
CA ILE A 163 -0.71 0.36 2.18
C ILE A 163 0.49 0.86 1.37
N VAL A 164 0.58 2.17 1.18
CA VAL A 164 1.78 2.81 0.66
C VAL A 164 1.87 4.26 1.10
N GLU A 165 3.06 4.63 1.59
CA GLU A 165 3.51 6.00 1.72
C GLU A 165 4.75 6.24 0.86
N PHE A 166 4.87 7.46 0.35
CA PHE A 166 5.98 7.85 -0.51
C PHE A 166 6.52 9.23 -0.11
N LEU A 167 7.84 9.36 -0.08
CA LEU A 167 8.52 10.62 0.22
C LEU A 167 9.08 11.21 -1.08
N GLY A 168 8.53 12.33 -1.53
CA GLY A 168 8.78 12.84 -2.89
C GLY A 168 10.23 13.20 -3.24
N HIS A 169 11.15 13.21 -2.28
CA HIS A 169 12.57 13.38 -2.54
C HIS A 169 13.30 12.08 -2.92
N ASP A 170 12.77 10.91 -2.57
CA ASP A 170 13.31 9.61 -2.95
C ASP A 170 12.33 8.87 -3.87
N LYS A 171 12.53 9.05 -5.18
CA LYS A 171 11.66 8.46 -6.21
C LYS A 171 11.71 6.93 -6.31
N TRP A 172 12.62 6.29 -5.61
CA TRP A 172 12.87 4.85 -5.72
C TRP A 172 12.34 4.04 -4.54
N THR A 173 11.84 4.70 -3.49
CA THR A 173 11.48 4.03 -2.24
C THR A 173 10.06 4.38 -1.82
N VAL A 174 9.31 3.34 -1.43
CA VAL A 174 8.01 3.46 -0.77
C VAL A 174 8.02 2.69 0.54
N TYR A 175 7.03 2.94 1.39
CA TYR A 175 6.92 2.35 2.72
C TYR A 175 5.54 1.74 2.93
N GLY A 176 5.52 0.56 3.55
CA GLY A 176 4.31 -0.07 4.07
C GLY A 176 4.44 -0.16 5.57
N THR A 177 3.41 0.29 6.28
CA THR A 177 3.50 0.53 7.73
C THR A 177 2.21 0.13 8.41
N ILE A 178 2.30 -0.28 9.68
CA ILE A 178 1.15 -0.33 10.59
C ILE A 178 1.39 0.48 11.85
N HIS A 179 0.31 1.07 12.34
CA HIS A 179 0.28 1.77 13.62
C HIS A 179 -0.75 1.14 14.55
N GLY A 180 -0.37 1.02 15.81
CA GLY A 180 -1.24 0.57 16.88
C GLY A 180 -0.71 0.99 18.26
N PRO A 181 -1.39 0.57 19.34
CA PRO A 181 -0.98 0.91 20.70
C PRO A 181 0.40 0.33 21.04
N GLY A 182 1.34 1.22 21.34
CA GLY A 182 2.74 0.85 21.62
C GLY A 182 3.65 0.71 20.40
N TYR A 183 3.11 0.82 19.17
CA TYR A 183 3.86 0.77 17.92
C TYR A 183 3.26 1.75 16.89
N ASN A 184 3.52 3.05 17.07
CA ASN A 184 2.97 4.13 16.25
C ASN A 184 3.95 5.29 16.15
N GLY A 185 3.68 6.25 15.26
CA GLY A 185 4.58 7.36 14.97
C GLY A 185 5.97 6.85 14.59
N GLY A 186 7.04 7.41 15.18
CA GLY A 186 8.40 6.93 14.96
C GLY A 186 8.71 5.51 15.45
N LYS A 187 7.76 4.84 16.14
CA LYS A 187 7.86 3.43 16.60
C LYS A 187 6.95 2.49 15.80
N ALA A 188 6.32 2.97 14.75
CA ALA A 188 5.50 2.16 13.88
C ALA A 188 6.30 0.98 13.30
N ILE A 189 5.60 -0.09 12.96
CA ILE A 189 6.24 -1.24 12.31
C ILE A 189 6.17 -0.98 10.82
N SER A 190 7.31 -0.58 10.26
CA SER A 190 7.43 -0.13 8.88
C SER A 190 8.50 -0.93 8.16
N LYS A 191 8.30 -1.13 6.85
CA LYS A 191 9.33 -1.65 5.96
C LYS A 191 9.29 -0.90 4.63
N SER A 192 10.46 -0.62 4.09
CA SER A 192 10.58 0.00 2.78
C SER A 192 10.64 -1.03 1.65
N PHE A 193 10.08 -0.70 0.50
CA PHE A 193 10.34 -1.34 -0.78
C PHE A 193 11.12 -0.38 -1.69
N LYS A 194 12.22 -0.85 -2.27
CA LYS A 194 13.06 -0.09 -3.19
C LYS A 194 13.00 -0.71 -4.58
N ALA A 195 12.60 0.06 -5.58
CA ALA A 195 12.61 -0.37 -6.98
C ALA A 195 14.05 -0.58 -7.48
N ASP A 196 14.27 -1.58 -8.32
CA ASP A 196 15.58 -1.89 -8.90
C ASP A 196 15.84 -0.94 -10.07
N ALA A 197 16.64 0.11 -9.85
CA ALA A 197 16.91 1.13 -10.87
C ALA A 197 17.55 0.59 -12.16
N THR A 198 18.02 -0.67 -12.19
CA THR A 198 18.55 -1.31 -13.40
C THR A 198 17.47 -1.99 -14.25
N LYS A 199 16.28 -2.22 -13.69
CA LYS A 199 15.19 -2.99 -14.33
C LYS A 199 13.85 -2.25 -14.33
N ASP A 200 13.62 -1.42 -13.32
CA ASP A 200 12.36 -0.79 -13.01
C ASP A 200 12.41 0.72 -13.33
N LYS A 201 11.26 1.30 -13.66
CA LYS A 201 11.08 2.77 -13.67
C LYS A 201 10.81 3.27 -12.25
N SER A 202 11.14 4.53 -11.96
CA SER A 202 10.87 5.07 -10.63
C SER A 202 9.37 5.29 -10.39
N PHE A 203 8.95 5.43 -9.12
CA PHE A 203 7.53 5.56 -8.76
C PHE A 203 6.88 6.87 -9.22
N VAL A 204 7.68 7.79 -9.76
CA VAL A 204 7.22 9.05 -10.36
C VAL A 204 7.13 8.99 -11.88
N ASP A 205 7.76 7.99 -12.50
CA ASP A 205 7.82 7.82 -13.95
C ASP A 205 6.70 6.90 -14.47
N GLU A 206 6.27 5.93 -13.66
CA GLU A 206 5.31 4.89 -14.07
C GLU A 206 4.30 4.55 -12.96
N PHE A 207 3.17 3.95 -13.35
CA PHE A 207 2.17 3.43 -12.42
C PHE A 207 2.60 2.08 -11.86
N TYR A 208 2.35 1.89 -10.56
CA TYR A 208 2.53 0.64 -9.85
C TYR A 208 1.25 0.26 -9.13
N VAL A 209 1.03 -1.04 -8.92
CA VAL A 209 -0.03 -1.53 -8.04
C VAL A 209 0.52 -1.62 -6.63
N TYR A 210 -0.12 -0.95 -5.68
CA TYR A 210 0.22 -1.01 -4.26
C TYR A 210 -0.94 -1.68 -3.54
N GLY A 211 -0.65 -2.69 -2.73
CA GLY A 211 -1.71 -3.41 -2.07
C GLY A 211 -1.30 -4.16 -0.81
N ILE A 212 -2.33 -4.60 -0.11
CA ILE A 212 -2.22 -5.53 1.02
C ILE A 212 -3.12 -6.74 0.78
N MET A 213 -2.69 -7.88 1.31
CA MET A 213 -3.57 -8.98 1.68
C MET A 213 -3.66 -9.00 3.20
N TRP A 214 -4.86 -9.08 3.72
CA TRP A 214 -5.13 -8.94 5.15
C TRP A 214 -6.16 -9.99 5.58
N ASN A 215 -5.83 -10.77 6.61
CA ASN A 215 -6.74 -11.71 7.24
C ASN A 215 -6.67 -11.58 8.77
N GLU A 216 -7.25 -12.54 9.49
CA GLU A 216 -7.27 -12.53 10.96
C GLU A 216 -5.88 -12.65 11.60
N ASP A 217 -4.91 -13.23 10.88
CA ASP A 217 -3.59 -13.57 11.42
C ASP A 217 -2.50 -12.59 10.98
N GLU A 218 -2.63 -11.95 9.82
CA GLU A 218 -1.57 -11.11 9.28
C GLU A 218 -2.04 -10.05 8.27
N VAL A 219 -1.19 -9.05 8.08
CA VAL A 219 -1.23 -8.11 6.95
C VAL A 219 0.06 -8.29 6.15
N VAL A 220 -0.06 -8.34 4.82
CA VAL A 220 1.04 -8.59 3.88
C VAL A 220 1.01 -7.56 2.77
N TRP A 221 2.07 -6.77 2.63
CA TRP A 221 2.17 -5.70 1.62
C TRP A 221 2.91 -6.16 0.39
N TYR A 222 2.49 -5.63 -0.74
CA TYR A 222 3.13 -5.86 -2.03
C TYR A 222 3.17 -4.60 -2.90
N VAL A 223 4.14 -4.60 -3.82
CA VAL A 223 4.22 -3.68 -4.95
C VAL A 223 4.23 -4.51 -6.23
N ASN A 224 3.29 -4.26 -7.14
CA ASN A 224 2.93 -5.13 -8.25
C ASN A 224 2.63 -6.55 -7.74
N ASP A 225 3.52 -7.51 -8.00
CA ASP A 225 3.41 -8.89 -7.50
C ASP A 225 4.49 -9.24 -6.46
N LYS A 226 5.26 -8.25 -5.99
CA LYS A 226 6.40 -8.45 -5.10
C LYS A 226 6.00 -8.17 -3.65
N ILE A 227 5.87 -9.21 -2.83
CA ILE A 227 5.72 -9.09 -1.38
C ILE A 227 7.00 -8.52 -0.78
N TYR A 228 6.88 -7.49 0.06
CA TYR A 228 8.04 -6.89 0.73
C TYR A 228 7.89 -6.76 2.24
N HIS A 229 6.66 -6.69 2.75
CA HIS A 229 6.38 -6.60 4.19
C HIS A 229 5.29 -7.57 4.61
N ARG A 230 5.39 -8.02 5.86
CA ARG A 230 4.46 -8.92 6.53
C ARG A 230 4.52 -8.61 8.01
N VAL A 231 3.36 -8.48 8.64
CA VAL A 231 3.23 -8.39 10.09
C VAL A 231 2.12 -9.34 10.52
N SER A 232 2.44 -10.27 11.41
CA SER A 232 1.46 -11.21 11.96
C SER A 232 1.04 -10.82 13.38
N ARG A 233 -0.20 -11.15 13.73
CA ARG A 233 -0.76 -11.09 15.08
C ARG A 233 0.15 -11.79 16.08
N GLU A 234 0.55 -13.01 15.76
CA GLU A 234 1.46 -13.81 16.61
C GLU A 234 2.78 -13.06 16.89
N SER A 235 3.35 -12.36 15.90
CA SER A 235 4.60 -11.61 16.08
C SER A 235 4.46 -10.41 17.00
N LEU A 236 3.26 -9.80 17.05
CA LEU A 236 2.93 -8.69 17.95
C LEU A 236 2.63 -9.17 19.36
N GLU A 237 1.83 -10.23 19.50
CA GLU A 237 1.46 -10.79 20.79
C GLU A 237 2.67 -11.35 21.54
N LYS A 238 3.64 -11.96 20.84
CA LYS A 238 4.94 -12.36 21.41
C LYS A 238 5.77 -11.18 21.95
N GLN A 239 5.50 -9.96 21.48
CA GLN A 239 6.11 -8.73 21.96
C GLN A 239 5.21 -7.97 22.94
N GLU A 240 4.14 -8.61 23.44
CA GLU A 240 3.14 -8.01 24.33
C GLU A 240 2.46 -6.75 23.72
N LYS A 241 2.40 -6.68 22.38
CA LYS A 241 1.73 -5.61 21.64
C LYS A 241 0.33 -6.07 21.25
N LEU A 242 -0.67 -5.22 21.50
CA LEU A 242 -2.06 -5.51 21.15
C LEU A 242 -2.26 -5.46 19.63
N TRP A 243 -2.83 -6.52 19.06
CA TRP A 243 -3.35 -6.53 17.68
C TRP A 243 -4.65 -5.72 17.60
N VAL A 244 -4.70 -4.76 16.68
CA VAL A 244 -5.88 -3.88 16.46
C VAL A 244 -6.26 -3.84 14.98
N PHE A 245 -6.12 -4.97 14.27
CA PHE A 245 -6.46 -5.08 12.84
C PHE A 245 -7.47 -6.22 12.63
N ASP A 246 -8.47 -6.29 13.51
CA ASP A 246 -9.53 -7.30 13.55
C ASP A 246 -10.93 -6.68 13.63
N GLN A 247 -11.04 -5.48 13.05
CA GLN A 247 -12.26 -4.70 12.88
C GLN A 247 -12.31 -4.10 11.47
N PRO A 248 -13.44 -3.49 11.05
CA PRO A 248 -13.51 -2.79 9.78
C PRO A 248 -12.63 -1.54 9.71
N PHE A 249 -12.04 -1.31 8.54
CA PHE A 249 -11.23 -0.15 8.22
C PHE A 249 -11.78 0.57 6.99
N PHE A 250 -11.73 1.89 6.99
CA PHE A 250 -12.05 2.71 5.82
C PHE A 250 -10.78 3.18 5.13
N ILE A 251 -10.87 3.36 3.82
CA ILE A 251 -9.77 3.78 2.92
C ILE A 251 -9.62 5.29 2.90
N ILE A 252 -8.37 5.75 2.79
CA ILE A 252 -7.95 7.15 2.66
C ILE A 252 -6.93 7.29 1.52
N LEU A 253 -7.09 8.34 0.72
CA LEU A 253 -6.11 8.80 -0.27
C LEU A 253 -5.82 10.28 -0.03
N ASN A 254 -4.55 10.67 0.01
CA ASN A 254 -4.18 12.07 0.12
C ASN A 254 -2.81 12.36 -0.51
N LEU A 255 -2.57 13.65 -0.76
CA LEU A 255 -1.25 14.19 -1.07
C LEU A 255 -0.92 15.30 -0.08
N ALA A 256 -0.19 14.99 0.99
CA ALA A 256 0.29 15.99 1.94
C ALA A 256 1.47 16.80 1.37
N VAL A 257 1.66 18.01 1.94
CA VAL A 257 2.73 18.93 1.61
C VAL A 257 3.38 19.41 2.90
N GLY A 258 4.65 19.10 3.09
CA GLY A 258 5.36 19.32 4.33
C GLY A 258 5.00 18.29 5.41
N GLY A 259 5.79 18.30 6.47
CA GLY A 259 5.59 17.45 7.63
C GLY A 259 6.91 16.96 8.21
N ASN A 260 6.84 16.39 9.42
CA ASN A 260 8.02 15.92 10.16
C ASN A 260 8.84 14.89 9.37
N TRP A 261 8.17 14.01 8.62
CA TRP A 261 8.81 12.91 7.89
C TRP A 261 9.29 13.28 6.48
N PRO A 262 8.46 13.84 5.57
CA PRO A 262 8.92 14.23 4.24
C PRO A 262 9.91 15.42 4.27
N GLY A 263 9.98 16.14 5.40
CA GLY A 263 10.53 17.48 5.48
C GLY A 263 9.62 18.48 4.76
N TYR A 264 10.12 19.68 4.51
CA TYR A 264 9.32 20.76 3.94
C TYR A 264 9.68 21.03 2.47
N PRO A 265 8.72 21.52 1.64
CA PRO A 265 9.00 21.94 0.28
C PRO A 265 10.09 23.00 0.22
N THR A 266 10.90 22.93 -0.82
CA THR A 266 11.92 23.93 -1.16
C THR A 266 11.46 24.77 -2.35
N PHE A 267 12.30 25.71 -2.81
CA PHE A 267 12.07 26.42 -4.07
C PHE A 267 12.13 25.49 -5.30
N GLU A 268 12.79 24.33 -5.17
CA GLU A 268 12.92 23.33 -6.23
C GLU A 268 11.73 22.35 -6.27
N THR A 269 10.84 22.40 -5.28
CA THR A 269 9.67 21.50 -5.25
C THR A 269 8.67 21.94 -6.33
N PRO A 270 8.39 21.09 -7.34
CA PRO A 270 7.53 21.47 -8.44
C PRO A 270 6.07 21.53 -7.99
N PHE A 271 5.38 22.61 -8.39
CA PHE A 271 3.94 22.77 -8.24
C PHE A 271 3.33 23.22 -9.58
N PRO A 272 2.13 22.77 -9.95
CA PRO A 272 1.30 21.79 -9.22
C PRO A 272 1.93 20.39 -9.21
N ALA A 273 1.76 19.68 -8.10
CA ALA A 273 2.19 18.29 -7.94
C ALA A 273 0.96 17.37 -7.98
N ARG A 274 1.03 16.27 -8.71
CA ARG A 274 -0.12 15.40 -8.96
C ARG A 274 0.15 13.94 -8.60
N MET A 275 -0.71 13.39 -7.75
CA MET A 275 -0.86 11.94 -7.56
C MET A 275 -1.98 11.46 -8.48
N TYR A 276 -1.67 10.46 -9.30
CA TYR A 276 -2.63 9.84 -10.22
C TYR A 276 -3.01 8.47 -9.69
N VAL A 277 -4.31 8.19 -9.62
CA VAL A 277 -4.86 6.91 -9.18
C VAL A 277 -5.77 6.39 -10.29
N ASP A 278 -5.38 5.26 -10.86
CA ASP A 278 -6.09 4.59 -11.95
C ASP A 278 -7.31 3.82 -11.43
N TYR A 279 -7.15 3.09 -10.34
CA TYR A 279 -8.26 2.46 -9.64
C TYR A 279 -7.96 2.26 -8.16
N VAL A 280 -9.01 2.03 -7.38
CA VAL A 280 -8.95 1.37 -6.08
C VAL A 280 -9.88 0.15 -6.12
N ARG A 281 -9.38 -1.03 -5.76
CA ARG A 281 -10.13 -2.29 -5.80
C ARG A 281 -10.00 -3.05 -4.50
N VAL A 282 -11.10 -3.66 -4.08
CA VAL A 282 -11.18 -4.45 -2.85
C VAL A 282 -11.79 -5.81 -3.16
N TYR A 283 -11.13 -6.86 -2.69
CA TYR A 283 -11.49 -8.25 -2.96
C TYR A 283 -11.63 -9.05 -1.67
N LYS A 284 -12.45 -10.10 -1.73
CA LYS A 284 -12.57 -11.14 -0.71
C LYS A 284 -12.20 -12.49 -1.31
N LEU A 285 -11.58 -13.36 -0.52
CA LEU A 285 -11.45 -14.77 -0.90
C LEU A 285 -12.83 -15.40 -0.82
N GLU A 286 -13.23 -16.05 -1.90
CA GLU A 286 -14.38 -16.95 -1.88
C GLU A 286 -14.02 -18.17 -1.03
N ASN A 287 -14.70 -18.30 0.11
CA ASN A 287 -14.63 -19.53 0.89
C ASN A 287 -15.49 -20.58 0.18
N GLU A 288 -15.01 -21.83 0.12
CA GLU A 288 -15.79 -22.97 -0.37
C GLU A 288 -17.04 -23.23 0.47
#